data_AF-A0A4V6ILR4-F1
#
_entry.id   AF-A0A4V6ILR4-F1
#
_cell.length_a   1.000
_cell.length_b   1.000
_cell.length_c   1.000
_cell.angle_alpha   90.00
_cell.angle_beta   90.00
_cell.angle_gamma   90.00
#
_symmetry.space_group_name_H-M   'P 1'
#
loop_
_entity.id
_entity.type
_entity.pdbx_description
1 polymer ?
#
loop_
_entity_poly.entity_id
_entity_poly.type
_entity_poly.pdbx_seq_one_letter_code
_entity_poly.pdbx_strand_id
1 'polypeptide(L)'
;MSHYNENIPDPKELEKEIGNFLNQKFGGNVKIVSPFSKPERDKTEGKSVRAEKKGFQLDFDMKPEDLVAYLDQFIIRQERAKAVLATKICTHFNRIRHLGDEGRKTSGIVGGIKNNVLMIGPTGVGKTYMIKLIADKIGVPFVKGDATKFTEAGYVGGNVEDLIRDLVREADDDIERAECGIVYIDEVDKIASSPNLVGADISRTGVQRALLKPMEETDVELKVPHDPVSMLKEMERYQKTGNLEKQVINTGNILFIMSGAFNGLSEIIEKRNRKKSIGFGATLHDNADTDAIFRELRTEDLVEFGFESEFVGRLPVRTTLESLSEDDLFEILKNPNNPVILSKKLDFSSYGISIRFDDEILREIARRAHLENTGARGLVSAVEDVLLPFETRLPSTGRKEFPATIEAALEPEETLRSLSDPAMADEWAARFRHLEALETESLSGYITNHWDQLTVGHLLPMTPWRTDLASTLCIASGISTGRAIERIHSHYEEVKKLEVNFFSKFGMHVLFDEEAVDFLMDQILTAGATFDELFAKITGDFELGLSLIREKTGKTHFFITREALLSPETFLDDLIKEELVGKTDAIRLPDNTKT
;
A
#
# COMPACT_ATOMS: atom_id res chain seq x y z
N MET A 1 -4.22 -14.24 77.18
CA MET A 1 -3.81 -15.61 77.56
C MET A 1 -3.59 -16.40 76.29
N SER A 2 -2.46 -17.11 76.25
CA SER A 2 -2.02 -18.21 75.36
C SER A 2 -2.04 -18.03 73.83
N HIS A 3 -0.82 -18.01 73.30
CA HIS A 3 -0.38 -18.53 72.01
C HIS A 3 -1.17 -19.74 71.49
N TYR A 4 -1.51 -19.74 70.21
CA TYR A 4 -1.42 -20.94 69.37
C TYR A 4 -0.70 -20.57 68.07
N ASN A 5 0.39 -21.30 67.87
CA ASN A 5 1.33 -21.24 66.77
C ASN A 5 0.89 -22.31 65.77
N GLU A 6 0.24 -21.93 64.67
CA GLU A 6 0.03 -22.87 63.55
C GLU A 6 1.26 -22.80 62.65
N ASN A 7 2.17 -23.76 62.83
CA ASN A 7 3.34 -23.95 62.00
C ASN A 7 2.91 -24.15 60.54
N ILE A 8 3.33 -23.23 59.66
CA ILE A 8 3.37 -23.47 58.22
C ILE A 8 4.37 -24.62 58.00
N PRO A 9 3.98 -25.75 57.37
CA PRO A 9 4.88 -26.87 57.15
C PRO A 9 6.07 -26.46 56.28
N ASP A 10 7.27 -26.95 56.61
CA ASP A 10 8.47 -26.76 55.79
C ASP A 10 8.21 -27.35 54.39
N PRO A 11 8.46 -26.60 53.29
CA PRO A 11 8.32 -27.09 51.92
C PRO A 11 8.91 -28.48 51.66
N LYS A 12 9.97 -28.86 52.38
CA LYS A 12 10.61 -30.18 52.28
C LYS A 12 9.80 -31.31 52.90
N GLU A 13 9.02 -31.04 53.94
CA GLU A 13 8.14 -32.05 54.55
C GLU A 13 6.93 -32.33 53.66
N LEU A 14 6.35 -31.28 53.05
CA LEU A 14 5.28 -31.39 52.05
C LEU A 14 5.70 -32.18 50.81
N GLU A 15 6.91 -31.94 50.28
CA GLU A 15 7.45 -32.74 49.16
C GLU A 15 7.58 -34.23 49.50
N LYS A 16 7.97 -34.54 50.74
CA LYS A 16 8.12 -35.92 51.20
C LYS A 16 6.78 -36.62 51.42
N GLU A 17 5.77 -35.91 51.95
CA GLU A 17 4.41 -36.44 52.08
C GLU A 17 3.75 -36.68 50.71
N ILE A 18 3.88 -35.74 49.78
CA ILE A 18 3.35 -35.88 48.42
C ILE A 18 4.07 -37.01 47.69
N GLY A 19 5.40 -37.11 47.82
CA GLY A 19 6.18 -38.21 47.25
C GLY A 19 5.80 -39.59 47.82
N ASN A 20 5.52 -39.67 49.12
CA ASN A 20 5.04 -40.90 49.76
C ASN A 20 3.62 -41.28 49.32
N PHE A 21 2.72 -40.30 49.24
CA PHE A 21 1.34 -40.51 48.79
C PHE A 21 1.28 -41.02 47.34
N LEU A 22 2.09 -40.45 46.45
CA LEU A 22 2.15 -40.84 45.04
C LEU A 22 2.76 -42.24 44.86
N ASN A 23 3.80 -42.59 45.61
CA ASN A 23 4.37 -43.94 45.56
C ASN A 23 3.40 -45.00 46.10
N GLN A 24 2.56 -44.66 47.09
CA GLN A 24 1.57 -45.57 47.66
C GLN A 24 0.37 -45.80 46.72
N LYS A 25 -0.03 -44.78 45.94
CA LYS A 25 -1.15 -44.87 44.98
C LYS A 25 -0.77 -45.47 43.62
N PHE A 26 0.45 -45.28 43.14
CA PHE A 26 0.80 -45.55 41.73
C PHE A 26 1.92 -46.58 41.53
N GLY A 27 2.55 -47.11 42.61
CA GLY A 27 3.66 -48.07 42.48
C GLY A 27 4.95 -47.40 41.99
N GLY A 28 6.10 -48.01 42.30
CA GLY A 28 7.40 -47.32 42.38
C GLY A 28 7.88 -46.53 41.16
N ASN A 29 8.51 -45.38 41.48
CA ASN A 29 9.30 -44.44 40.66
C ASN A 29 8.57 -43.20 40.09
N VAL A 30 7.88 -42.43 40.93
CA VAL A 30 7.57 -41.02 40.65
C VAL A 30 8.57 -40.12 41.40
N LYS A 31 9.50 -39.49 40.67
CA LYS A 31 10.36 -38.42 41.19
C LYS A 31 9.79 -37.07 40.78
N ILE A 32 9.40 -36.25 41.76
CA ILE A 32 9.08 -34.83 41.55
C ILE A 32 10.40 -34.07 41.57
N VAL A 33 10.71 -33.32 40.51
CA VAL A 33 11.83 -32.38 40.47
C VAL A 33 11.23 -30.97 40.48
N SER A 34 11.45 -30.23 41.57
CA SER A 34 11.06 -28.83 41.71
C SER A 34 12.18 -27.92 41.17
N PRO A 35 11.91 -26.97 40.26
CA PRO A 35 12.92 -26.06 39.73
C PRO A 35 12.99 -24.79 40.57
N PHE A 36 13.56 -24.87 41.77
CA PHE A 36 14.04 -23.68 42.49
C PHE A 36 15.54 -23.82 42.75
N SER A 37 16.33 -23.46 41.74
CA SER A 37 17.75 -23.13 41.93
C SER A 37 17.98 -21.71 41.37
N LYS A 38 18.28 -20.77 42.27
CA LYS A 38 18.77 -19.44 41.91
C LYS A 38 20.16 -19.60 41.29
N PRO A 39 20.48 -18.99 40.13
CA PRO A 39 21.85 -18.95 39.67
C PRO A 39 22.66 -17.96 40.52
N GLU A 40 23.83 -18.40 40.99
CA GLU A 40 24.86 -17.56 41.58
C GLU A 40 25.33 -16.51 40.56
N ARG A 41 25.50 -15.26 41.01
CA ARG A 41 26.07 -14.18 40.22
C ARG A 41 27.58 -14.34 40.17
N ASP A 42 28.09 -14.78 39.03
CA ASP A 42 29.52 -14.70 38.74
C ASP A 42 29.88 -13.26 38.33
N LYS A 43 30.88 -12.69 39.01
CA LYS A 43 31.39 -11.35 38.72
C LYS A 43 32.48 -11.47 37.65
N THR A 44 32.12 -11.23 36.40
CA THR A 44 33.09 -10.95 35.34
C THR A 44 32.65 -9.70 34.58
N GLU A 45 33.48 -8.65 34.69
CA GLU A 45 33.38 -7.42 33.93
C GLU A 45 33.60 -7.74 32.44
N GLY A 46 32.50 -7.94 31.72
CA GLY A 46 32.45 -7.88 30.27
C GLY A 46 31.40 -6.85 29.89
N LYS A 47 31.81 -5.74 29.28
CA LYS A 47 30.89 -4.77 28.65
C LYS A 47 30.08 -5.50 27.57
N SER A 48 28.91 -6.02 27.94
CA SER A 48 27.91 -6.43 26.98
C SER A 48 27.42 -5.17 26.29
N VAL A 49 27.82 -4.98 25.04
CA VAL A 49 27.16 -4.05 24.14
C VAL A 49 25.71 -4.55 24.04
N ARG A 50 24.82 -3.94 24.83
CA ARG A 50 23.38 -4.06 24.63
C ARG A 50 23.15 -3.49 23.24
N ALA A 51 22.91 -4.34 22.26
CA ALA A 51 22.41 -3.89 20.98
C ALA A 51 21.12 -3.12 21.29
N GLU A 52 21.18 -1.79 21.22
CA GLU A 52 19.99 -0.96 21.20
C GLU A 52 19.14 -1.50 20.05
N LYS A 53 17.99 -2.09 20.37
CA LYS A 53 16.96 -2.31 19.36
C LYS A 53 16.67 -0.92 18.80
N LYS A 54 17.06 -0.68 17.55
CA LYS A 54 16.56 0.47 16.80
C LYS A 54 15.04 0.37 16.85
N GLY A 55 14.39 1.30 17.55
CA GLY A 55 12.94 1.37 17.56
C GLY A 55 12.43 1.54 16.13
N PHE A 56 11.20 1.10 15.88
CA PHE A 56 10.53 1.31 14.60
C PHE A 56 10.50 2.81 14.30
N GLN A 57 11.29 3.24 13.31
CA GLN A 57 11.29 4.62 12.83
C GLN A 57 10.43 4.65 11.58
N LEU A 58 9.23 5.20 11.70
CA LEU A 58 8.35 5.44 10.56
C LEU A 58 9.03 6.50 9.67
N ASP A 59 9.69 6.05 8.59
CA ASP A 59 10.28 6.93 7.59
C ASP A 59 9.18 7.44 6.65
N PHE A 60 8.35 8.33 7.19
CA PHE A 60 7.23 8.94 6.49
C PHE A 60 7.50 10.42 6.24
N ASP A 61 7.70 10.78 4.98
CA ASP A 61 7.92 12.16 4.54
C ASP A 61 6.94 12.62 3.43
N MET A 62 5.96 11.78 3.12
CA MET A 62 5.02 11.99 2.02
C MET A 62 4.14 13.22 2.25
N LYS A 63 4.04 14.06 1.22
CA LYS A 63 3.14 15.22 1.24
C LYS A 63 1.72 14.80 0.86
N PRO A 64 0.69 15.55 1.31
CA PRO A 64 -0.69 15.30 0.90
C PRO A 64 -0.90 15.30 -0.62
N GLU A 65 -0.23 16.20 -1.35
CA GLU A 65 -0.32 16.27 -2.82
C GLU A 65 0.23 15.00 -3.49
N ASP A 66 1.35 14.48 -2.98
CA ASP A 66 1.97 13.24 -3.48
C ASP A 66 1.04 12.04 -3.25
N LEU A 67 0.36 11.99 -2.10
CA LEU A 67 -0.61 10.93 -1.81
C LEU A 67 -1.88 11.06 -2.66
N VAL A 68 -2.36 12.27 -2.95
CA VAL A 68 -3.47 12.47 -3.90
C VAL A 68 -3.07 11.98 -5.28
N ALA A 69 -1.90 12.39 -5.79
CA ALA A 69 -1.39 11.95 -7.08
C ALA A 69 -1.25 10.43 -7.17
N TYR A 70 -0.82 9.77 -6.09
CA TYR A 70 -0.82 8.31 -6.01
C TYR A 70 -2.24 7.72 -6.10
N LEU A 71 -3.21 8.28 -5.36
CA LEU A 71 -4.59 7.79 -5.40
C LEU A 71 -5.27 8.01 -6.75
N ASP A 72 -4.93 9.08 -7.46
CA ASP A 72 -5.45 9.41 -8.80
C ASP A 72 -5.13 8.32 -9.84
N GLN A 73 -4.05 7.56 -9.62
CA GLN A 73 -3.68 6.45 -10.50
C GLN A 73 -4.67 5.29 -10.43
N PHE A 74 -5.40 5.13 -9.32
CA PHE A 74 -6.27 3.98 -9.07
C PHE A 74 -7.73 4.35 -8.84
N ILE A 75 -8.01 5.58 -8.39
CA ILE A 75 -9.33 6.04 -7.96
C ILE A 75 -9.79 7.17 -8.87
N ILE A 76 -10.76 6.83 -9.71
CA ILE A 76 -11.44 7.79 -10.56
C ILE A 76 -12.48 8.56 -9.73
N ARG A 77 -12.59 9.87 -9.99
CA ARG A 77 -13.40 10.84 -9.21
C ARG A 77 -12.95 10.94 -7.75
N GLN A 78 -13.88 11.30 -6.86
CA GLN A 78 -13.67 11.37 -5.40
C GLN A 78 -12.63 12.40 -4.98
N GLU A 79 -12.45 13.47 -5.75
CA GLU A 79 -11.41 14.51 -5.55
C GLU A 79 -11.37 15.04 -4.11
N ARG A 80 -12.54 15.43 -3.60
CA ARG A 80 -12.65 15.95 -2.23
C ARG A 80 -12.26 14.90 -1.19
N ALA A 81 -12.69 13.65 -1.39
CA ALA A 81 -12.39 12.58 -0.45
C ALA A 81 -10.89 12.25 -0.43
N LYS A 82 -10.26 12.16 -1.61
CA LYS A 82 -8.80 12.01 -1.77
C LYS A 82 -8.06 13.12 -1.03
N ALA A 83 -8.42 14.39 -1.28
CA ALA A 83 -7.77 15.54 -0.64
C ALA A 83 -7.92 15.54 0.89
N VAL A 84 -9.11 15.28 1.42
CA VAL A 84 -9.36 15.25 2.88
C VAL A 84 -8.57 14.13 3.53
N LEU A 85 -8.64 12.91 2.97
CA LEU A 85 -7.95 11.75 3.53
C LEU A 85 -6.45 11.92 3.46
N ALA A 86 -5.91 12.29 2.30
CA ALA A 86 -4.48 12.50 2.12
C ALA A 86 -3.96 13.54 3.12
N THR A 87 -4.64 14.68 3.24
CA THR A 87 -4.25 15.72 4.20
C THR A 87 -4.24 15.21 5.64
N LYS A 88 -5.33 14.57 6.08
CA LYS A 88 -5.50 14.18 7.49
C LYS A 88 -4.64 13.00 7.89
N ILE A 89 -4.48 12.02 6.99
CA ILE A 89 -3.66 10.83 7.22
C ILE A 89 -2.16 11.19 7.16
N CYS A 90 -1.71 11.96 6.15
CA CYS A 90 -0.32 12.44 6.12
C CYS A 90 0.01 13.27 7.37
N THR A 91 -0.90 14.15 7.80
CA THR A 91 -0.70 14.96 9.02
C THR A 91 -0.60 14.08 10.27
N HIS A 92 -1.43 13.03 10.36
CA HIS A 92 -1.41 12.09 11.49
C HIS A 92 -0.05 11.39 11.61
N PHE A 93 0.45 10.78 10.53
CA PHE A 93 1.71 10.06 10.54
C PHE A 93 2.94 10.97 10.66
N ASN A 94 2.93 12.14 10.02
CA ASN A 94 3.98 13.14 10.22
C ASN A 94 4.06 13.59 11.69
N ARG A 95 2.92 13.78 12.35
CA ARG A 95 2.88 14.14 13.77
C ARG A 95 3.48 13.03 14.65
N ILE A 96 3.19 11.77 14.36
CA ILE A 96 3.76 10.62 15.08
C ILE A 96 5.29 10.62 14.93
N ARG A 97 5.79 10.78 13.69
CA ARG A 97 7.23 10.86 13.41
C ARG A 97 7.92 11.99 14.18
N HIS A 98 7.36 13.20 14.13
CA HIS A 98 7.90 14.35 14.87
C HIS A 98 7.95 14.15 16.38
N LEU A 99 6.94 13.50 16.98
CA LEU A 99 6.93 13.17 18.41
C LEU A 99 7.97 12.08 18.77
N GLY A 100 8.28 11.19 17.83
CA GLY A 100 9.34 10.19 17.96
C GLY A 100 10.75 10.80 17.97
N ASP A 101 11.02 11.75 17.07
CA ASP A 101 12.34 12.36 16.90
C ASP A 101 12.73 13.33 18.04
N GLU A 102 11.77 14.03 18.66
CA GLU A 102 12.03 15.00 19.75
C GLU A 102 12.28 14.35 21.13
N GLY A 103 12.30 13.02 21.22
CA GLY A 103 12.67 12.29 22.43
C GLY A 103 11.84 12.68 23.66
N ARG A 104 10.52 12.43 23.65
CA ARG A 104 9.58 12.52 24.80
C ARG A 104 9.67 13.79 25.67
N LYS A 105 10.31 14.88 25.22
CA LYS A 105 10.55 16.10 26.03
C LYS A 105 9.60 17.24 25.73
N THR A 106 8.89 17.22 24.60
CA THR A 106 7.69 18.01 24.43
C THR A 106 6.54 17.22 25.04
N SER A 107 6.14 17.64 26.24
CA SER A 107 4.83 17.29 26.82
C SER A 107 3.80 17.36 25.69
N GLY A 108 3.26 16.20 25.31
CA GLY A 108 2.30 16.07 24.22
C GLY A 108 1.26 17.17 24.31
N ILE A 109 0.87 17.75 23.17
CA ILE A 109 -0.19 18.74 23.09
C ILE A 109 -1.36 18.25 23.96
N VAL A 110 -1.51 18.85 25.14
CA VAL A 110 -2.55 18.47 26.09
C VAL A 110 -3.88 18.67 25.37
N GLY A 111 -4.66 17.59 25.21
CA GLY A 111 -5.93 17.63 24.50
C GLY A 111 -5.84 17.45 22.97
N GLY A 112 -4.76 16.85 22.45
CA GLY A 112 -4.69 16.46 21.03
C GLY A 112 -5.79 15.46 20.65
N ILE A 113 -6.82 15.91 19.96
CA ILE A 113 -7.87 15.04 19.40
C ILE A 113 -7.29 14.28 18.20
N LYS A 114 -7.45 12.95 18.16
CA LYS A 114 -7.08 12.13 17.00
C LYS A 114 -7.96 12.49 15.81
N ASN A 115 -7.37 12.52 14.62
CA ASN A 115 -8.08 12.79 13.38
C ASN A 115 -8.81 11.54 12.84
N ASN A 116 -9.51 10.81 13.72
CA ASN A 116 -10.32 9.67 13.28
C ASN A 116 -11.35 10.15 12.24
N VAL A 117 -11.58 9.30 11.26
CA VAL A 117 -12.29 9.67 10.03
C VAL A 117 -13.61 8.93 9.93
N LEU A 118 -14.66 9.63 9.53
CA LEU A 118 -15.91 9.04 9.07
C LEU A 118 -16.08 9.27 7.56
N MET A 119 -16.17 8.17 6.81
CA MET A 119 -16.43 8.15 5.37
C MET A 119 -17.91 7.81 5.12
N ILE A 120 -18.59 8.67 4.38
CA ILE A 120 -20.01 8.52 4.07
C ILE A 120 -20.15 8.42 2.56
N GLY A 121 -20.87 7.42 2.07
CA GLY A 121 -21.19 7.35 0.64
C GLY A 121 -21.74 5.98 0.24
N PRO A 122 -22.30 5.85 -0.97
CA PRO A 122 -22.96 4.63 -1.42
C PRO A 122 -22.06 3.39 -1.42
N THR A 123 -22.66 2.21 -1.57
CA THR A 123 -21.90 0.97 -1.80
C THR A 123 -21.16 1.04 -3.14
N GLY A 124 -19.98 0.43 -3.21
CA GLY A 124 -19.24 0.31 -4.47
C GLY A 124 -18.55 1.57 -4.98
N VAL A 125 -18.45 2.66 -4.22
CA VAL A 125 -17.73 3.90 -4.61
C VAL A 125 -16.23 3.91 -4.24
N GLY A 126 -15.69 2.78 -3.79
CA GLY A 126 -14.25 2.64 -3.49
C GLY A 126 -13.81 2.96 -2.05
N LYS A 127 -14.72 3.09 -1.07
CA LYS A 127 -14.38 3.41 0.34
C LYS A 127 -13.27 2.52 0.92
N THR A 128 -13.45 1.20 0.92
CA THR A 128 -12.46 0.26 1.45
C THR A 128 -11.19 0.26 0.60
N TYR A 129 -11.33 0.31 -0.72
CA TYR A 129 -10.19 0.24 -1.65
C TYR A 129 -9.26 1.44 -1.46
N MET A 130 -9.83 2.64 -1.30
CA MET A 130 -9.09 3.87 -1.03
C MET A 130 -8.23 3.77 0.23
N ILE A 131 -8.80 3.31 1.35
CA ILE A 131 -8.04 3.22 2.60
C ILE A 131 -6.97 2.14 2.52
N LYS A 132 -7.25 1.01 1.85
CA LYS A 132 -6.25 -0.03 1.63
C LYS A 132 -5.06 0.53 0.83
N LEU A 133 -5.32 1.24 -0.27
CA LEU A 133 -4.26 1.88 -1.07
C LEU A 133 -3.42 2.86 -0.26
N ILE A 134 -4.07 3.66 0.60
CA ILE A 134 -3.35 4.60 1.48
C ILE A 134 -2.46 3.83 2.47
N ALA A 135 -2.98 2.80 3.13
CA ALA A 135 -2.21 2.02 4.09
C ALA A 135 -1.00 1.33 3.44
N ASP A 136 -1.22 0.70 2.28
CA ASP A 136 -0.19 0.04 1.49
C ASP A 136 0.90 1.05 1.07
N LYS A 137 0.52 2.26 0.64
CA LYS A 137 1.45 3.30 0.21
C LYS A 137 2.26 3.91 1.35
N ILE A 138 1.67 4.03 2.54
CA ILE A 138 2.34 4.52 3.75
C ILE A 138 3.22 3.43 4.38
N GLY A 139 2.91 2.15 4.15
CA GLY A 139 3.65 1.01 4.69
C GLY A 139 3.31 0.66 6.15
N VAL A 140 2.11 1.02 6.60
CA VAL A 140 1.63 0.78 7.97
C VAL A 140 0.70 -0.42 8.06
N PRO A 141 0.65 -1.15 9.20
CA PRO A 141 -0.29 -2.25 9.40
C PRO A 141 -1.73 -1.80 9.21
N PHE A 142 -2.55 -2.63 8.57
CA PHE A 142 -3.94 -2.34 8.26
C PHE A 142 -4.85 -3.50 8.60
N VAL A 143 -5.91 -3.23 9.37
CA VAL A 143 -6.95 -4.23 9.66
C VAL A 143 -8.32 -3.70 9.28
N LYS A 144 -9.10 -4.57 8.61
CA LYS A 144 -10.50 -4.33 8.28
C LYS A 144 -11.42 -5.09 9.24
N GLY A 145 -12.33 -4.37 9.89
CA GLY A 145 -13.47 -4.88 10.63
C GLY A 145 -14.81 -4.53 9.99
N ASP A 146 -15.84 -5.29 10.33
CA ASP A 146 -17.24 -5.02 9.99
C ASP A 146 -18.00 -4.76 11.29
N ALA A 147 -18.63 -3.59 11.40
CA ALA A 147 -19.30 -3.16 12.62
C ALA A 147 -20.41 -4.12 13.07
N THR A 148 -21.05 -4.81 12.13
CA THR A 148 -22.17 -5.73 12.41
C THR A 148 -21.75 -6.99 13.15
N LYS A 149 -20.46 -7.33 13.13
CA LYS A 149 -19.91 -8.54 13.76
C LYS A 149 -19.61 -8.38 15.26
N PHE A 150 -19.61 -7.15 15.76
CA PHE A 150 -19.25 -6.86 17.14
C PHE A 150 -20.46 -6.89 18.09
N THR A 151 -20.20 -7.19 19.36
CA THR A 151 -21.18 -7.10 20.45
C THR A 151 -20.54 -6.44 21.67
N GLU A 152 -21.34 -5.80 22.52
CA GLU A 152 -20.83 -5.05 23.70
C GLU A 152 -19.95 -5.91 24.63
N ALA A 153 -20.32 -7.17 24.82
CA ALA A 153 -19.67 -8.05 25.79
C ALA A 153 -18.79 -9.14 25.15
N GLY A 154 -18.77 -9.26 23.81
CA GLY A 154 -17.95 -10.25 23.10
C GLY A 154 -18.33 -11.73 23.34
N TYR A 155 -19.45 -12.02 23.99
CA TYR A 155 -19.84 -13.41 24.33
C TYR A 155 -20.55 -14.16 23.19
N VAL A 156 -21.23 -13.46 22.28
CA VAL A 156 -22.00 -14.05 21.15
C VAL A 156 -21.63 -13.37 19.82
N GLY A 157 -20.50 -12.65 19.78
CA GLY A 157 -19.93 -11.99 18.61
C GLY A 157 -18.49 -11.51 18.90
N GLY A 158 -17.82 -10.90 17.93
CA GLY A 158 -16.43 -10.44 18.10
C GLY A 158 -16.31 -9.31 19.13
N ASN A 159 -15.13 -9.21 19.77
CA ASN A 159 -14.78 -8.06 20.60
C ASN A 159 -14.09 -7.00 19.72
N VAL A 160 -14.39 -5.72 19.92
CA VAL A 160 -13.74 -4.61 19.21
C VAL A 160 -12.22 -4.61 19.44
N GLU A 161 -11.77 -5.02 20.64
CA GLU A 161 -10.34 -5.14 20.95
C GLU A 161 -9.63 -6.20 20.10
N ASP A 162 -10.36 -7.16 19.50
CA ASP A 162 -9.76 -8.16 18.60
C ASP A 162 -9.17 -7.50 17.36
N LEU A 163 -9.73 -6.36 16.89
CA LEU A 163 -9.14 -5.59 15.80
C LEU A 163 -7.72 -5.11 16.13
N ILE A 164 -7.47 -4.76 17.39
CA ILE A 164 -6.16 -4.30 17.84
C ILE A 164 -5.19 -5.48 17.91
N ARG A 165 -5.67 -6.65 18.35
CA ARG A 165 -4.87 -7.89 18.35
C ARG A 165 -4.53 -8.34 16.94
N ASP A 166 -5.47 -8.24 16.01
CA ASP A 166 -5.24 -8.54 14.60
C ASP A 166 -4.25 -7.54 13.98
N LEU A 167 -4.26 -6.28 14.41
CA LEU A 167 -3.29 -5.28 13.93
C LEU A 167 -1.86 -5.63 14.34
N VAL A 168 -1.68 -6.17 15.55
CA VAL A 168 -0.38 -6.69 16.01
C VAL A 168 0.06 -7.91 15.20
N ARG A 169 -0.88 -8.78 14.83
CA ARG A 169 -0.57 -9.93 13.95
C ARG A 169 -0.13 -9.47 12.56
N GLU A 170 -0.82 -8.48 11.99
CA GLU A 170 -0.45 -7.88 10.71
C GLU A 170 0.91 -7.17 10.75
N ALA A 171 1.32 -6.71 11.94
CA ALA A 171 2.64 -6.15 12.19
C ALA A 171 3.72 -7.20 12.53
N ASP A 172 3.48 -8.49 12.29
CA ASP A 172 4.41 -9.59 12.62
C ASP A 172 4.81 -9.63 14.11
N ASP A 173 3.85 -9.41 15.02
CA ASP A 173 4.04 -9.29 16.47
C ASP A 173 4.93 -8.08 16.90
N ASP A 174 5.18 -7.10 16.00
CA ASP A 174 5.86 -5.83 16.31
C ASP A 174 4.88 -4.78 16.87
N ILE A 175 5.00 -4.50 18.16
CA ILE A 175 4.12 -3.58 18.89
C ILE A 175 4.30 -2.14 18.41
N GLU A 176 5.55 -1.67 18.25
CA GLU A 176 5.80 -0.26 17.89
C GLU A 176 5.27 0.04 16.49
N ARG A 177 5.40 -0.94 15.58
CA ARG A 177 4.83 -0.87 14.25
C ARG A 177 3.29 -0.92 14.27
N ALA A 178 2.69 -1.78 15.09
CA ALA A 178 1.24 -1.88 15.24
C ALA A 178 0.60 -0.63 15.85
N GLU A 179 1.26 0.05 16.78
CA GLU A 179 0.80 1.34 17.34
C GLU A 179 0.68 2.43 16.28
N CYS A 180 1.42 2.31 15.17
CA CYS A 180 1.35 3.18 14.01
C CYS A 180 0.42 2.65 12.91
N GLY A 181 -0.54 1.76 13.23
CA GLY A 181 -1.43 1.15 12.24
C GLY A 181 -2.75 1.89 11.98
N ILE A 182 -3.51 1.38 11.02
CA ILE A 182 -4.85 1.85 10.65
C ILE A 182 -5.87 0.74 10.93
N VAL A 183 -6.93 1.08 11.66
CA VAL A 183 -8.10 0.23 11.87
C VAL A 183 -9.26 0.79 11.05
N TYR A 184 -9.71 0.05 10.05
CA TYR A 184 -10.84 0.40 9.20
C TYR A 184 -12.08 -0.39 9.57
N ILE A 185 -13.19 0.28 9.88
CA ILE A 185 -14.46 -0.34 10.28
C ILE A 185 -15.53 0.01 9.26
N ASP A 186 -16.01 -0.99 8.54
CA ASP A 186 -17.10 -0.87 7.55
C ASP A 186 -18.48 -1.04 8.22
N GLU A 187 -19.53 -0.64 7.50
CA GLU A 187 -20.93 -0.78 7.92
C GLU A 187 -21.30 -0.12 9.26
N VAL A 188 -20.62 0.96 9.66
CA VAL A 188 -20.93 1.63 10.94
C VAL A 188 -22.34 2.24 10.98
N ASP A 189 -22.97 2.49 9.83
CA ASP A 189 -24.36 2.93 9.77
C ASP A 189 -25.34 1.89 10.32
N LYS A 190 -24.97 0.61 10.39
CA LYS A 190 -25.83 -0.48 10.88
C LYS A 190 -25.88 -0.59 12.40
N ILE A 191 -24.90 -0.02 13.09
CA ILE A 191 -24.87 0.05 14.57
C ILE A 191 -25.56 1.30 15.12
N ALA A 192 -26.09 2.17 14.25
CA ALA A 192 -26.96 3.26 14.68
C ALA A 192 -28.27 2.70 15.28
N SER A 193 -28.74 3.37 16.33
CA SER A 193 -30.02 3.04 16.96
C SER A 193 -31.17 3.27 15.98
N SER A 194 -32.15 2.37 15.98
CA SER A 194 -33.31 2.52 15.10
C SER A 194 -34.29 3.55 15.67
N PRO A 195 -34.72 4.57 14.92
CA PRO A 195 -35.63 5.62 15.42
C PRO A 195 -37.03 5.09 15.84
N ASN A 196 -37.41 3.89 15.38
CA ASN A 196 -38.71 3.26 15.64
C ASN A 196 -38.71 2.24 16.78
N LEU A 197 -37.59 2.02 17.48
CA LEU A 197 -37.53 1.06 18.58
C LEU A 197 -37.92 1.75 19.90
N VAL A 198 -39.08 1.39 20.46
CA VAL A 198 -39.49 1.84 21.80
C VAL A 198 -38.83 0.93 22.84
N GLY A 199 -37.63 1.30 23.29
CA GLY A 199 -36.83 0.57 24.28
C GLY A 199 -35.34 0.91 24.18
N ALA A 200 -34.54 0.49 25.17
CA ALA A 200 -33.08 0.61 25.05
C ALA A 200 -32.57 -0.40 24.01
N ASP A 201 -32.03 0.08 22.89
CA ASP A 201 -31.34 -0.74 21.89
C ASP A 201 -29.92 -1.08 22.39
N ILE A 202 -29.88 -1.92 23.44
CA ILE A 202 -28.68 -2.21 24.24
C ILE A 202 -27.57 -2.81 23.35
N SER A 203 -27.93 -3.64 22.37
CA SER A 203 -26.94 -4.34 21.54
C SER A 203 -26.22 -3.43 20.55
N ARG A 204 -26.92 -2.50 19.87
CA ARG A 204 -26.30 -1.64 18.83
C ARG A 204 -25.56 -0.46 19.42
N THR A 205 -26.16 0.21 20.40
CA THR A 205 -25.53 1.31 21.13
C THR A 205 -24.36 0.81 22.00
N GLY A 206 -24.43 -0.41 22.52
CA GLY A 206 -23.32 -1.06 23.22
C GLY A 206 -22.06 -1.22 22.38
N VAL A 207 -22.18 -1.50 21.07
CA VAL A 207 -21.02 -1.54 20.15
C VAL A 207 -20.39 -0.15 19.97
N GLN A 208 -21.20 0.90 19.84
CA GLN A 208 -20.69 2.28 19.75
C GLN A 208 -19.88 2.64 21.00
N ARG A 209 -20.36 2.26 22.19
CA ARG A 209 -19.65 2.49 23.47
C ARG A 209 -18.38 1.67 23.60
N ALA A 210 -18.39 0.41 23.15
CA ALA A 210 -17.20 -0.44 23.13
C ALA A 210 -16.09 0.15 22.24
N LEU A 211 -16.44 0.86 21.17
CA LEU A 211 -15.50 1.54 20.27
C LEU A 211 -14.88 2.82 20.85
N LEU A 212 -15.50 3.44 21.85
CA LEU A 212 -15.00 4.71 22.43
C LEU A 212 -13.59 4.56 23.00
N LYS A 213 -13.35 3.52 23.81
CA LYS A 213 -12.05 3.32 24.47
C LYS A 213 -10.90 3.11 23.47
N PRO A 214 -10.99 2.20 22.49
CA PRO A 214 -9.91 2.02 21.51
C PRO A 214 -9.65 3.26 20.64
N MET A 215 -10.68 4.04 20.32
CA MET A 215 -10.54 5.28 19.54
C MET A 215 -9.82 6.41 20.29
N GLU A 216 -9.82 6.35 21.62
CA GLU A 216 -9.05 7.22 22.51
C GLU A 216 -7.66 6.63 22.78
N GLU A 217 -6.94 7.16 23.75
CA GLU A 217 -5.68 6.59 24.21
C GLU A 217 -5.97 5.56 25.31
N THR A 218 -5.98 4.27 24.94
CA THR A 218 -6.18 3.16 25.87
C THR A 218 -5.09 2.12 25.70
N ASP A 219 -4.67 1.55 26.81
CA ASP A 219 -3.78 0.40 26.87
C ASP A 219 -4.61 -0.89 26.74
N VAL A 220 -4.43 -1.62 25.64
CA VAL A 220 -5.13 -2.89 25.37
C VAL A 220 -4.21 -4.05 25.70
N GLU A 221 -4.67 -4.97 26.55
CA GLU A 221 -3.94 -6.22 26.81
C GLU A 221 -4.07 -7.16 25.60
N LEU A 222 -2.92 -7.58 25.05
CA LEU A 222 -2.88 -8.52 23.91
C LEU A 222 -3.30 -9.95 24.28
N LYS A 223 -3.47 -10.20 25.57
CA LYS A 223 -4.02 -11.44 26.09
C LYS A 223 -5.51 -11.53 25.74
N VAL A 224 -5.91 -12.65 25.12
CA VAL A 224 -7.31 -13.08 25.13
C VAL A 224 -7.50 -14.01 26.33
N PRO A 225 -8.40 -13.70 27.28
CA PRO A 225 -8.75 -14.65 28.32
C PRO A 225 -9.24 -15.96 27.66
N HIS A 226 -8.60 -17.09 27.98
CA HIS A 226 -8.97 -18.45 27.55
C HIS A 226 -8.51 -18.94 26.16
N ASP A 227 -7.59 -18.25 25.45
CA ASP A 227 -6.99 -18.81 24.22
C ASP A 227 -5.78 -19.74 24.55
N PRO A 228 -5.86 -21.05 24.25
CA PRO A 228 -4.75 -21.99 24.46
C PRO A 228 -3.48 -21.62 23.67
N VAL A 229 -3.59 -20.92 22.54
CA VAL A 229 -2.43 -20.47 21.75
C VAL A 229 -1.70 -19.32 22.46
N SER A 230 -2.44 -18.36 23.02
CA SER A 230 -1.84 -17.30 23.85
C SER A 230 -1.15 -17.87 25.08
N MET A 231 -1.74 -18.88 25.73
CA MET A 231 -1.10 -19.56 26.87
C MET A 231 0.19 -20.30 26.48
N LEU A 232 0.22 -20.93 25.29
CA LEU A 232 1.42 -21.62 24.80
C LEU A 232 2.55 -20.63 24.46
N LYS A 233 2.25 -19.54 23.74
CA LYS A 233 3.21 -18.45 23.47
C LYS A 233 3.76 -17.84 24.77
N GLU A 234 2.94 -17.76 25.82
CA GLU A 234 3.33 -17.27 27.15
C GLU A 234 4.31 -18.24 27.84
N MET A 235 4.06 -19.55 27.76
CA MET A 235 5.01 -20.57 28.26
C MET A 235 6.34 -20.54 27.51
N GLU A 236 6.31 -20.40 26.18
CA GLU A 236 7.53 -20.32 25.37
C GLU A 236 8.35 -19.06 25.66
N ARG A 237 7.69 -17.91 25.88
CA ARG A 237 8.38 -16.66 26.23
C ARG A 237 8.87 -16.68 27.66
N TYR A 238 8.09 -17.17 28.62
CA TYR A 238 8.53 -17.35 30.00
C TYR A 238 9.78 -18.24 30.08
N GLN A 239 9.84 -19.31 29.27
CA GLN A 239 11.03 -20.14 29.14
C GLN A 239 12.24 -19.38 28.56
N LYS A 240 12.03 -18.42 27.64
CA LYS A 240 13.10 -17.64 26.99
C LYS A 240 13.57 -16.43 27.80
N THR A 241 12.69 -15.73 28.51
CA THR A 241 12.99 -14.44 29.17
C THR A 241 12.92 -14.49 30.70
N GLY A 242 12.32 -15.51 31.29
CA GLY A 242 12.19 -15.67 32.74
C GLY A 242 11.17 -14.74 33.43
N ASN A 243 10.54 -13.83 32.68
CA ASN A 243 9.54 -12.89 33.18
C ASN A 243 8.21 -13.01 32.42
N LEU A 244 7.11 -12.93 33.15
CA LEU A 244 5.76 -12.74 32.61
C LEU A 244 5.52 -11.23 32.42
N GLU A 245 6.12 -10.64 31.39
CA GLU A 245 5.79 -9.26 31.02
C GLU A 245 4.48 -9.25 30.23
N LYS A 246 3.46 -8.58 30.79
CA LYS A 246 2.19 -8.35 30.10
C LYS A 246 2.45 -7.53 28.84
N GLN A 247 2.15 -8.09 27.69
CA GLN A 247 2.22 -7.35 26.43
C GLN A 247 0.95 -6.49 26.30
N VAL A 248 1.18 -5.19 26.33
CA VAL A 248 0.16 -4.14 26.20
C VAL A 248 0.50 -3.34 24.95
N ILE A 249 -0.52 -2.94 24.22
CA ILE A 249 -0.40 -2.02 23.08
C ILE A 249 -1.17 -0.74 23.39
N ASN A 250 -0.56 0.41 23.13
CA ASN A 250 -1.22 1.70 23.30
C ASN A 250 -1.95 2.09 22.01
N THR A 251 -3.25 2.37 22.10
CA THR A 251 -4.04 2.73 20.91
C THR A 251 -3.89 4.20 20.50
N GLY A 252 -3.13 5.02 21.23
CA GLY A 252 -3.02 6.48 21.05
C GLY A 252 -2.65 6.94 19.65
N ASN A 253 -1.79 6.18 18.95
CA ASN A 253 -1.34 6.50 17.60
C ASN A 253 -2.08 5.72 16.49
N ILE A 254 -2.92 4.75 16.87
CA ILE A 254 -3.72 3.97 15.91
C ILE A 254 -4.81 4.87 15.33
N LEU A 255 -4.87 4.96 14.00
CA LEU A 255 -5.87 5.75 13.30
C LEU A 255 -7.13 4.91 13.05
N PHE A 256 -8.28 5.39 13.50
CA PHE A 256 -9.57 4.76 13.20
C PHE A 256 -10.24 5.44 12.01
N ILE A 257 -10.59 4.64 11.01
CA ILE A 257 -11.34 5.08 9.84
C ILE A 257 -12.63 4.27 9.76
N MET A 258 -13.75 4.95 9.85
CA MET A 258 -15.07 4.34 9.84
C MET A 258 -15.78 4.65 8.55
N SER A 259 -16.61 3.73 8.07
CA SER A 259 -17.37 3.96 6.85
C SER A 259 -18.75 3.33 6.85
N GLY A 260 -19.68 3.96 6.13
CA GLY A 260 -21.05 3.46 6.00
C GLY A 260 -21.76 4.04 4.78
N ALA A 261 -22.92 3.47 4.45
CA ALA A 261 -23.76 3.96 3.35
C ALA A 261 -24.70 5.10 3.76
N PHE A 262 -25.18 5.07 5.01
CA PHE A 262 -26.03 6.11 5.60
C PHE A 262 -27.32 6.39 4.80
N ASN A 263 -28.01 5.32 4.37
CA ASN A 263 -29.30 5.43 3.68
C ASN A 263 -30.32 6.19 4.56
N GLY A 264 -30.98 7.20 4.01
CA GLY A 264 -31.95 8.04 4.72
C GLY A 264 -31.35 9.24 5.49
N LEU A 265 -30.02 9.34 5.58
CA LEU A 265 -29.38 10.52 6.20
C LEU A 265 -29.61 11.80 5.37
N SER A 266 -29.70 11.68 4.04
CA SER A 266 -30.04 12.81 3.16
C SER A 266 -31.40 13.43 3.52
N GLU A 267 -32.42 12.61 3.80
CA GLU A 267 -33.75 13.07 4.20
C GLU A 267 -33.74 13.86 5.51
N ILE A 268 -32.91 13.45 6.47
CA ILE A 268 -32.72 14.14 7.76
C ILE A 268 -32.12 15.54 7.52
N ILE A 269 -31.05 15.60 6.72
CA ILE A 269 -30.36 16.86 6.38
C ILE A 269 -31.32 17.80 5.63
N GLU A 270 -32.07 17.29 4.66
CA GLU A 270 -33.07 18.06 3.93
C GLU A 270 -34.15 18.61 4.85
N LYS A 271 -34.71 17.78 5.73
CA LYS A 271 -35.75 18.20 6.68
C LYS A 271 -35.24 19.31 7.60
N ARG A 272 -33.99 19.24 8.04
CA ARG A 272 -33.34 20.31 8.81
C ARG A 272 -33.19 21.59 7.98
N ASN A 273 -32.74 21.47 6.73
CA ASN A 273 -32.54 22.62 5.86
C ASN A 273 -33.88 23.31 5.52
N ARG A 274 -34.93 22.54 5.21
CA ARG A 274 -36.29 23.06 4.95
C ARG A 274 -36.88 23.78 6.16
N LYS A 275 -36.62 23.32 7.39
CA LYS A 275 -37.05 24.02 8.62
C LYS A 275 -36.44 25.42 8.77
N LYS A 276 -35.28 25.71 8.17
CA LYS A 276 -34.67 27.06 8.17
C LYS A 276 -35.30 28.01 7.15
N SER A 277 -35.99 27.48 6.14
CA SER A 277 -36.51 28.24 4.99
C SER A 277 -37.90 28.86 5.22
N ILE A 278 -38.44 28.81 6.45
CA ILE A 278 -39.74 29.44 6.80
C ILE A 278 -39.53 30.95 7.00
N GLY A 279 -39.21 31.66 5.91
CA GLY A 279 -39.11 33.11 5.84
C GLY A 279 -39.51 33.59 4.44
N PHE A 280 -40.22 34.73 4.37
CA PHE A 280 -40.76 35.32 3.13
C PHE A 280 -39.70 35.37 2.01
N GLY A 281 -39.80 34.46 1.02
CA GLY A 281 -38.94 34.43 -0.17
C GLY A 281 -38.13 33.15 -0.44
N ALA A 282 -38.37 32.04 0.27
CA ALA A 282 -37.61 30.81 0.04
C ALA A 282 -37.84 30.21 -1.36
N THR A 283 -36.78 30.20 -2.17
CA THR A 283 -36.70 29.46 -3.43
C THR A 283 -36.65 27.96 -3.13
N LEU A 284 -37.67 27.23 -3.58
CA LEU A 284 -37.67 25.77 -3.59
C LEU A 284 -36.59 25.33 -4.59
N HIS A 285 -35.49 24.77 -4.08
CA HIS A 285 -34.56 24.01 -4.92
C HIS A 285 -35.09 22.59 -5.03
N ASP A 286 -35.82 22.32 -6.12
CA ASP A 286 -36.17 20.95 -6.49
C ASP A 286 -34.90 20.25 -7.00
N ASN A 287 -34.61 19.08 -6.41
CA ASN A 287 -33.51 18.18 -6.72
C ASN A 287 -32.11 18.73 -6.45
N ALA A 288 -31.77 18.94 -5.18
CA ALA A 288 -30.37 18.97 -4.79
C ALA A 288 -29.77 17.57 -4.99
N ASP A 289 -28.65 17.51 -5.69
CA ASP A 289 -27.82 16.31 -5.79
C ASP A 289 -27.54 15.77 -4.38
N THR A 290 -27.71 14.46 -4.16
CA THR A 290 -27.55 13.83 -2.85
C THR A 290 -26.16 14.11 -2.28
N ASP A 291 -25.17 14.23 -3.15
CA ASP A 291 -23.80 14.53 -2.79
C ASP A 291 -23.66 15.98 -2.28
N ALA A 292 -24.39 16.93 -2.84
CA ALA A 292 -24.43 18.31 -2.34
C ALA A 292 -25.06 18.40 -0.94
N ILE A 293 -26.08 17.58 -0.67
CA ILE A 293 -26.74 17.50 0.63
C ILE A 293 -25.75 17.02 1.71
N PHE A 294 -24.98 15.97 1.43
CA PHE A 294 -24.01 15.46 2.38
C PHE A 294 -22.87 16.45 2.70
N ARG A 295 -22.59 17.43 1.83
CA ARG A 295 -21.61 18.50 2.13
C ARG A 295 -22.06 19.40 3.27
N GLU A 296 -23.35 19.45 3.56
CA GLU A 296 -23.93 20.24 4.66
C GLU A 296 -24.16 19.42 5.94
N LEU A 297 -23.64 18.19 6.01
CA LEU A 297 -23.77 17.31 7.15
C LEU A 297 -23.25 17.97 8.44
N ARG A 298 -24.05 17.89 9.51
CA ARG A 298 -23.72 18.33 10.86
C ARG A 298 -23.80 17.16 11.84
N THR A 299 -23.20 17.34 13.01
CA THR A 299 -23.24 16.35 14.10
C THR A 299 -24.67 16.03 14.53
N GLU A 300 -25.54 17.03 14.57
CA GLU A 300 -26.96 16.88 14.92
C GLU A 300 -27.68 15.87 14.00
N ASP A 301 -27.33 15.82 12.71
CA ASP A 301 -27.97 14.91 11.77
C ASP A 301 -27.56 13.45 12.03
N LEU A 302 -26.29 13.21 12.41
CA LEU A 302 -25.80 11.88 12.78
C LEU A 302 -26.40 11.40 14.10
N VAL A 303 -26.66 12.32 15.02
CA VAL A 303 -27.37 12.00 16.28
C VAL A 303 -28.85 11.70 15.99
N GLU A 304 -29.52 12.50 15.16
CA GLU A 304 -30.90 12.21 14.72
C GLU A 304 -30.99 10.89 13.93
N PHE A 305 -29.94 10.53 13.18
CA PHE A 305 -29.82 9.24 12.49
C PHE A 305 -29.70 8.05 13.46
N GLY A 306 -29.22 8.27 14.69
CA GLY A 306 -29.19 7.26 15.75
C GLY A 306 -27.82 6.96 16.36
N PHE A 307 -26.79 7.78 16.10
CA PHE A 307 -25.50 7.67 16.79
C PHE A 307 -25.48 8.40 18.13
N GLU A 308 -24.68 7.89 19.09
CA GLU A 308 -24.42 8.60 20.33
C GLU A 308 -23.52 9.84 20.09
N SER A 309 -23.81 10.94 20.78
CA SER A 309 -23.06 12.20 20.64
C SER A 309 -21.57 12.04 20.99
N GLU A 310 -21.25 11.21 21.97
CA GLU A 310 -19.88 10.88 22.37
C GLU A 310 -19.13 10.18 21.23
N PHE A 311 -19.78 9.18 20.60
CA PHE A 311 -19.21 8.44 19.48
C PHE A 311 -18.91 9.35 18.28
N VAL A 312 -19.88 10.17 17.89
CA VAL A 312 -19.69 11.14 16.79
C VAL A 312 -18.66 12.21 17.15
N GLY A 313 -18.53 12.57 18.43
CA GLY A 313 -17.50 13.47 18.94
C GLY A 313 -16.06 12.95 18.75
N ARG A 314 -15.88 11.61 18.67
CA ARG A 314 -14.60 10.97 18.39
C ARG A 314 -14.29 10.84 16.89
N LEU A 315 -15.17 11.33 16.01
CA LEU A 315 -15.03 11.33 14.55
C LEU A 315 -15.04 12.77 13.99
N PRO A 316 -13.99 13.57 14.27
CA PRO A 316 -13.96 14.98 13.88
C PRO A 316 -13.75 15.19 12.38
N VAL A 317 -13.10 14.25 11.68
CA VAL A 317 -12.89 14.33 10.25
C VAL A 317 -14.02 13.59 9.55
N ARG A 318 -14.72 14.26 8.63
CA ARG A 318 -15.81 13.68 7.84
C ARG A 318 -15.56 13.92 6.37
N THR A 319 -15.75 12.87 5.58
CA THR A 319 -15.62 12.93 4.14
C THR A 319 -16.75 12.18 3.46
N THR A 320 -17.16 12.69 2.31
CA THR A 320 -18.30 12.18 1.53
C THR A 320 -17.77 11.68 0.20
N LEU A 321 -18.17 10.48 -0.19
CA LEU A 321 -17.87 9.89 -1.49
C LEU A 321 -19.10 9.95 -2.37
N GLU A 322 -18.88 10.39 -3.60
CA GLU A 322 -19.87 10.67 -4.62
C GLU A 322 -20.34 9.39 -5.30
N SER A 323 -21.58 9.40 -5.80
CA SER A 323 -22.12 8.26 -6.56
C SER A 323 -21.43 8.12 -7.91
N LEU A 324 -21.33 6.89 -8.44
CA LEU A 324 -20.69 6.63 -9.73
C LEU A 324 -21.75 6.54 -10.84
N SER A 325 -21.57 7.34 -11.89
CA SER A 325 -22.35 7.25 -13.12
C SER A 325 -21.84 6.11 -14.03
N GLU A 326 -22.61 5.79 -15.08
CA GLU A 326 -22.17 4.83 -16.11
C GLU A 326 -20.84 5.24 -16.75
N ASP A 327 -20.68 6.53 -17.09
CA ASP A 327 -19.43 7.06 -17.64
C ASP A 327 -18.27 6.90 -16.66
N ASP A 328 -18.50 7.08 -15.36
CA ASP A 328 -17.45 6.88 -14.35
C ASP A 328 -17.03 5.41 -14.25
N LEU A 329 -17.98 4.47 -14.38
CA LEU A 329 -17.68 3.04 -14.43
C LEU A 329 -16.87 2.66 -15.66
N PHE A 330 -17.16 3.28 -16.81
CA PHE A 330 -16.37 3.13 -18.03
C PHE A 330 -14.95 3.65 -17.84
N GLU A 331 -14.77 4.86 -17.30
CA GLU A 331 -13.45 5.43 -17.01
C GLU A 331 -12.66 4.57 -16.00
N ILE A 332 -13.34 3.97 -15.02
CA ILE A 332 -12.72 3.01 -14.09
C ILE A 332 -12.18 1.80 -14.86
N LEU A 333 -12.93 1.20 -15.79
CA LEU A 333 -12.47 0.06 -16.59
C LEU A 333 -11.34 0.44 -17.54
N LYS A 334 -11.41 1.64 -18.14
CA LYS A 334 -10.42 2.15 -19.09
C LYS A 334 -9.07 2.48 -18.43
N ASN A 335 -9.06 2.75 -17.14
CA ASN A 335 -7.83 3.04 -16.40
C ASN A 335 -6.81 1.89 -16.57
N PRO A 336 -5.56 2.15 -17.00
CA PRO A 336 -4.54 1.13 -17.22
C PRO A 336 -4.15 0.36 -15.94
N ASN A 337 -4.41 0.95 -14.77
CA ASN A 337 -4.16 0.34 -13.47
C ASN A 337 -5.40 -0.36 -12.88
N ASN A 338 -6.47 -0.53 -13.66
CA ASN A 338 -7.67 -1.21 -13.20
C ASN A 338 -7.38 -2.69 -12.86
N PRO A 339 -7.56 -3.12 -11.59
CA PRO A 339 -7.23 -4.50 -11.20
C PRO A 339 -8.08 -5.57 -11.87
N VAL A 340 -9.33 -5.26 -12.24
CA VAL A 340 -10.25 -6.22 -12.88
C VAL A 340 -9.78 -6.52 -14.30
N ILE A 341 -9.49 -5.49 -15.09
CA ILE A 341 -8.99 -5.64 -16.47
C ILE A 341 -7.59 -6.27 -16.47
N LEU A 342 -6.69 -5.84 -15.58
CA LEU A 342 -5.35 -6.43 -15.47
C LEU A 342 -5.42 -7.91 -15.06
N SER A 343 -6.30 -8.28 -14.12
CA SER A 343 -6.52 -9.68 -13.75
C SER A 343 -6.97 -10.50 -14.96
N LYS A 344 -7.92 -9.99 -15.75
CA LYS A 344 -8.38 -10.70 -16.96
C LYS A 344 -7.31 -10.83 -18.02
N LYS A 345 -6.50 -9.80 -18.24
CA LYS A 345 -5.31 -9.91 -19.12
C LYS A 345 -4.36 -11.01 -18.63
N LEU A 346 -4.12 -11.09 -17.33
CA LEU A 346 -3.28 -12.12 -16.74
C LEU A 346 -3.90 -13.52 -16.90
N ASP A 347 -5.19 -13.68 -16.65
CA ASP A 347 -5.91 -14.95 -16.78
C ASP A 347 -5.79 -15.50 -18.21
N PHE A 348 -6.06 -14.70 -19.24
CA PHE A 348 -5.86 -15.11 -20.64
C PHE A 348 -4.39 -15.38 -20.97
N SER A 349 -3.47 -14.55 -20.48
CA SER A 349 -2.03 -14.73 -20.72
C SER A 349 -1.49 -16.04 -20.15
N SER A 350 -2.09 -16.54 -19.05
CA SER A 350 -1.73 -17.84 -18.45
C SER A 350 -1.99 -19.02 -19.39
N TYR A 351 -2.90 -18.85 -20.35
CA TYR A 351 -3.18 -19.81 -21.44
C TYR A 351 -2.45 -19.45 -22.75
N GLY A 352 -1.55 -18.46 -22.72
CA GLY A 352 -0.83 -17.99 -23.91
C GLY A 352 -1.70 -17.16 -24.86
N ILE A 353 -2.81 -16.60 -24.37
CA ILE A 353 -3.72 -15.74 -25.14
C ILE A 353 -3.52 -14.29 -24.71
N SER A 354 -3.20 -13.42 -25.67
CA SER A 354 -3.19 -11.98 -25.48
C SER A 354 -4.59 -11.42 -25.77
N ILE A 355 -5.16 -10.69 -24.81
CA ILE A 355 -6.46 -10.03 -24.93
C ILE A 355 -6.28 -8.51 -25.04
N ARG A 356 -7.04 -7.89 -25.94
CA ARG A 356 -7.13 -6.42 -26.10
C ARG A 356 -8.59 -6.01 -26.05
N PHE A 357 -8.91 -4.98 -25.27
CA PHE A 357 -10.28 -4.52 -25.07
C PHE A 357 -10.56 -3.31 -25.95
N ASP A 358 -11.68 -3.36 -26.65
CA ASP A 358 -12.25 -2.20 -27.33
C ASP A 358 -13.00 -1.29 -26.34
N ASP A 359 -13.02 0.02 -26.57
CA ASP A 359 -13.74 0.97 -25.72
C ASP A 359 -15.24 0.65 -25.68
N GLU A 360 -15.82 0.17 -26.79
CA GLU A 360 -17.25 -0.16 -26.88
C GLU A 360 -17.64 -1.36 -26.01
N ILE A 361 -16.80 -2.40 -25.89
CA ILE A 361 -17.09 -3.51 -24.96
C ILE A 361 -16.98 -3.05 -23.50
N LEU A 362 -16.03 -2.15 -23.19
CA LEU A 362 -15.89 -1.59 -21.84
C LEU A 362 -17.11 -0.74 -21.47
N ARG A 363 -17.65 0.04 -22.41
CA ARG A 363 -18.91 0.78 -22.21
C ARG A 363 -20.08 -0.15 -21.95
N GLU A 364 -20.21 -1.23 -22.73
CA GLU A 364 -21.27 -2.21 -22.52
C GLU A 364 -21.17 -2.92 -21.17
N ILE A 365 -19.96 -3.25 -20.71
CA ILE A 365 -19.71 -3.80 -19.37
C ILE A 365 -20.10 -2.77 -18.29
N ALA A 366 -19.68 -1.51 -18.45
CA ALA A 366 -20.03 -0.43 -17.52
C ALA A 366 -21.55 -0.22 -17.41
N ARG A 367 -22.26 -0.25 -18.55
CA ARG A 367 -23.72 -0.18 -18.63
C ARG A 367 -24.38 -1.32 -17.86
N ARG A 368 -23.93 -2.57 -18.07
CA ARG A 368 -24.44 -3.74 -17.33
C ARG A 368 -24.24 -3.59 -15.83
N ALA A 369 -23.05 -3.20 -15.39
CA ALA A 369 -22.74 -2.98 -13.98
C ALA A 369 -23.56 -1.83 -13.37
N HIS A 370 -23.83 -0.76 -14.12
CA HIS A 370 -24.66 0.35 -13.66
C HIS A 370 -26.11 -0.10 -13.38
N LEU A 371 -26.68 -0.94 -14.25
CA LEU A 371 -28.04 -1.47 -14.10
C LEU A 371 -28.20 -2.35 -12.83
N GLU A 372 -27.12 -2.98 -12.34
CA GLU A 372 -27.14 -3.74 -11.09
C GLU A 372 -27.23 -2.87 -9.83
N ASN A 373 -26.99 -1.56 -9.93
CA ASN A 373 -27.04 -0.61 -8.82
C ASN A 373 -26.12 -0.95 -7.63
N THR A 374 -25.01 -1.64 -7.88
CA THR A 374 -24.01 -2.02 -6.86
C THR A 374 -22.72 -1.19 -6.93
N GLY A 375 -22.67 -0.15 -7.77
CA GLY A 375 -21.48 0.65 -8.03
C GLY A 375 -20.35 -0.17 -8.69
N ALA A 376 -19.10 0.22 -8.46
CA ALA A 376 -17.94 -0.45 -9.07
C ALA A 376 -17.77 -1.93 -8.65
N ARG A 377 -18.48 -2.40 -7.61
CA ARG A 377 -18.50 -3.82 -7.25
C ARG A 377 -19.17 -4.68 -8.34
N GLY A 378 -20.13 -4.11 -9.08
CA GLY A 378 -20.81 -4.80 -10.19
C GLY A 378 -19.92 -5.02 -11.40
N LEU A 379 -18.83 -4.24 -11.54
CA LEU A 379 -17.89 -4.38 -12.66
C LEU A 379 -17.28 -5.78 -12.73
N VAL A 380 -16.97 -6.39 -11.58
CA VAL A 380 -16.41 -7.75 -11.55
C VAL A 380 -17.42 -8.74 -12.14
N SER A 381 -18.67 -8.73 -11.66
CA SER A 381 -19.72 -9.61 -12.18
C SER A 381 -19.96 -9.38 -13.68
N ALA A 382 -20.07 -8.13 -14.11
CA ALA A 382 -20.31 -7.78 -15.50
C ALA A 382 -19.15 -8.23 -16.43
N VAL A 383 -17.90 -8.10 -15.99
CA VAL A 383 -16.73 -8.57 -16.75
C VAL A 383 -16.72 -10.11 -16.83
N GLU A 384 -16.94 -10.80 -15.71
CA GLU A 384 -17.02 -12.26 -15.68
C GLU A 384 -18.10 -12.78 -16.64
N ASP A 385 -19.31 -12.21 -16.56
CA ASP A 385 -20.44 -12.64 -17.39
C ASP A 385 -20.17 -12.45 -18.89
N VAL A 386 -19.47 -11.38 -19.28
CA VAL A 386 -19.11 -11.11 -20.69
C VAL A 386 -18.00 -12.04 -21.18
N LEU A 387 -16.99 -12.32 -20.36
CA LEU A 387 -15.79 -13.04 -20.80
C LEU A 387 -15.86 -14.55 -20.59
N LEU A 388 -16.71 -15.05 -19.68
CA LEU A 388 -16.82 -16.48 -19.35
C LEU A 388 -16.94 -17.42 -20.57
N PRO A 389 -17.74 -17.13 -21.62
CA PRO A 389 -17.80 -17.99 -22.80
C PRO A 389 -16.44 -18.13 -23.50
N PHE A 390 -15.66 -17.06 -23.54
CA PHE A 390 -14.35 -17.00 -24.19
C PHE A 390 -13.26 -17.66 -23.33
N GLU A 391 -13.28 -17.42 -22.01
CA GLU A 391 -12.39 -18.10 -21.07
C GLU A 391 -12.58 -19.62 -21.10
N THR A 392 -13.81 -20.08 -21.28
CA THR A 392 -14.12 -21.51 -21.37
C THR A 392 -13.63 -22.13 -22.68
N ARG A 393 -13.79 -21.44 -23.82
CA ARG A 393 -13.56 -22.04 -25.15
C ARG A 393 -12.19 -21.73 -25.74
N LEU A 394 -11.71 -20.49 -25.68
CA LEU A 394 -10.50 -20.06 -26.38
C LEU A 394 -9.24 -20.87 -26.02
N PRO A 395 -8.98 -21.24 -24.75
CA PRO A 395 -7.84 -22.09 -24.41
C PRO A 395 -7.81 -23.43 -25.16
N SER A 396 -8.97 -23.93 -25.61
CA SER A 396 -9.08 -25.18 -26.38
C SER A 396 -8.91 -25.01 -27.90
N THR A 397 -8.81 -23.78 -28.40
CA THR A 397 -8.80 -23.49 -29.86
C THR A 397 -7.41 -23.24 -30.45
N GLY A 398 -6.37 -23.13 -29.62
CA GLY A 398 -4.99 -22.84 -30.05
C GLY A 398 -4.77 -21.39 -30.53
N ARG A 399 -5.78 -20.52 -30.43
CA ARG A 399 -5.66 -19.07 -30.70
C ARG A 399 -4.73 -18.43 -29.67
N LYS A 400 -3.98 -17.42 -30.09
CA LYS A 400 -3.06 -16.64 -29.25
C LYS A 400 -3.49 -15.19 -29.04
N GLU A 401 -4.47 -14.72 -29.81
CA GLU A 401 -4.88 -13.32 -29.86
C GLU A 401 -6.39 -13.27 -29.76
N PHE A 402 -6.91 -12.41 -28.89
CA PHE A 402 -8.33 -12.18 -28.69
C PHE A 402 -8.63 -10.68 -28.63
N PRO A 403 -9.16 -10.08 -29.71
CA PRO A 403 -9.74 -8.75 -29.66
C PRO A 403 -11.16 -8.83 -29.05
N ALA A 404 -11.30 -8.36 -27.82
CA ALA A 404 -12.58 -8.28 -27.13
C ALA A 404 -13.33 -7.03 -27.63
N THR A 405 -14.25 -7.23 -28.57
CA THR A 405 -15.07 -6.19 -29.20
C THR A 405 -16.51 -6.23 -28.68
N ILE A 406 -17.33 -5.23 -29.01
CA ILE A 406 -18.73 -5.19 -28.56
C ILE A 406 -19.55 -6.42 -28.99
N GLU A 407 -19.27 -6.99 -30.17
CA GLU A 407 -19.93 -8.21 -30.66
C GLU A 407 -19.66 -9.40 -29.73
N ALA A 408 -18.49 -9.44 -29.08
CA ALA A 408 -18.18 -10.47 -28.10
C ALA A 408 -19.12 -10.42 -26.88
N ALA A 409 -19.57 -9.22 -26.48
CA ALA A 409 -20.50 -9.04 -25.38
C ALA A 409 -21.96 -9.28 -25.77
N LEU A 410 -22.35 -8.93 -27.01
CA LEU A 410 -23.74 -9.05 -27.49
C LEU A 410 -24.05 -10.45 -28.03
N GLU A 411 -23.12 -11.05 -28.76
CA GLU A 411 -23.30 -12.30 -29.51
C GLU A 411 -22.07 -13.23 -29.33
N PRO A 412 -21.85 -13.76 -28.10
CA PRO A 412 -20.63 -14.49 -27.76
C PRO A 412 -20.43 -15.77 -28.58
N GLU A 413 -21.50 -16.53 -28.83
CA GLU A 413 -21.43 -17.79 -29.58
C GLU A 413 -21.14 -17.56 -31.07
N GLU A 414 -21.64 -16.47 -31.66
CA GLU A 414 -21.34 -16.10 -33.05
C GLU A 414 -19.91 -15.61 -33.19
N THR A 415 -19.46 -14.79 -32.25
CA THR A 415 -18.06 -14.32 -32.17
C THR A 415 -17.09 -15.50 -32.03
N LEU A 416 -17.39 -16.49 -31.19
CA LEU A 416 -16.55 -17.69 -31.05
C LEU A 416 -16.48 -18.51 -32.36
N ARG A 417 -17.58 -18.59 -33.12
CA ARG A 417 -17.60 -19.27 -34.42
C ARG A 417 -16.78 -18.52 -35.44
N SER A 418 -16.93 -17.20 -35.55
CA SER A 418 -16.16 -16.39 -36.50
C SER A 418 -14.68 -16.32 -36.13
N LEU A 419 -14.34 -16.29 -34.84
CA LEU A 419 -12.97 -16.46 -34.35
C LEU A 419 -12.40 -17.85 -34.68
N SER A 420 -13.22 -18.86 -34.92
CA SER A 420 -12.75 -20.19 -35.34
C SER A 420 -12.68 -20.35 -36.86
N ASP A 421 -13.23 -19.41 -37.63
CA ASP A 421 -13.27 -19.47 -39.08
C ASP A 421 -11.91 -19.03 -39.69
N PRO A 422 -11.23 -19.90 -40.46
CA PRO A 422 -10.01 -19.54 -41.16
C PRO A 422 -10.19 -18.37 -42.15
N ALA A 423 -11.38 -18.21 -42.75
CA ALA A 423 -11.65 -17.13 -43.70
C ALA A 423 -11.63 -15.74 -43.05
N MET A 424 -11.89 -15.66 -41.74
CA MET A 424 -11.94 -14.42 -40.97
C MET A 424 -10.65 -14.18 -40.17
N ALA A 425 -9.65 -15.06 -40.28
CA ALA A 425 -8.43 -15.00 -39.47
C ALA A 425 -7.65 -13.69 -39.68
N ASP A 426 -7.52 -13.23 -40.92
CA ASP A 426 -6.79 -12.00 -41.25
C ASP A 426 -7.53 -10.75 -40.73
N GLU A 427 -8.87 -10.77 -40.77
CA GLU A 427 -9.70 -9.68 -40.25
C GLU A 427 -9.55 -9.56 -38.73
N TRP A 428 -9.66 -10.67 -38.00
CA TRP A 428 -9.49 -10.69 -36.55
C TRP A 428 -8.08 -10.29 -36.13
N ALA A 429 -7.05 -10.73 -36.86
CA ALA A 429 -5.67 -10.31 -36.62
C ALA A 429 -5.47 -8.80 -36.90
N ALA A 430 -6.14 -8.25 -37.92
CA ALA A 430 -6.12 -6.82 -38.19
C ALA A 430 -6.83 -6.01 -37.07
N ARG A 431 -7.99 -6.48 -36.58
CA ARG A 431 -8.68 -5.89 -35.43
C ARG A 431 -7.81 -5.92 -34.18
N PHE A 432 -7.16 -7.05 -33.90
CA PHE A 432 -6.25 -7.18 -32.76
C PHE A 432 -5.09 -6.18 -32.84
N ARG A 433 -4.39 -6.10 -33.98
CA ARG A 433 -3.30 -5.13 -34.19
C ARG A 433 -3.77 -3.68 -34.05
N HIS A 434 -4.99 -3.38 -34.49
CA HIS A 434 -5.57 -2.04 -34.33
C HIS A 434 -5.79 -1.69 -32.85
N LEU A 435 -6.42 -2.59 -32.09
CA LEU A 435 -6.62 -2.38 -30.65
C LEU A 435 -5.31 -2.30 -29.88
N GLU A 436 -4.32 -3.11 -30.24
CA GLU A 436 -2.98 -3.05 -29.63
C GLU A 436 -2.29 -1.70 -29.91
N ALA A 437 -2.42 -1.16 -31.12
CA ALA A 437 -1.89 0.16 -31.44
C ALA A 437 -2.56 1.28 -30.62
N LEU A 438 -3.89 1.24 -30.50
CA LEU A 438 -4.64 2.21 -29.68
C LEU A 438 -4.27 2.13 -28.20
N GLU A 439 -4.15 0.91 -27.67
CA GLU A 439 -3.74 0.70 -26.28
C GLU A 439 -2.32 1.22 -26.05
N THR A 440 -1.39 0.97 -26.99
CA THR A 440 -0.01 1.46 -26.92
C THR A 440 0.05 2.98 -26.91
N GLU A 441 -0.69 3.65 -27.80
CA GLU A 441 -0.75 5.10 -27.86
C GLU A 441 -1.34 5.69 -26.58
N SER A 442 -2.48 5.15 -26.12
CA SER A 442 -3.15 5.58 -24.89
C SER A 442 -2.25 5.41 -23.67
N LEU A 443 -1.56 4.27 -23.57
CA LEU A 443 -0.70 3.97 -22.43
C LEU A 443 0.57 4.82 -22.44
N SER A 444 1.20 5.02 -23.59
CA SER A 444 2.38 5.88 -23.72
C SER A 444 2.05 7.33 -23.38
N GLY A 445 0.89 7.82 -23.84
CA GLY A 445 0.35 9.13 -23.45
C GLY A 445 0.09 9.22 -21.93
N TYR A 446 -0.51 8.19 -21.34
CA TYR A 446 -0.76 8.14 -19.90
C TYR A 446 0.55 8.17 -19.09
N ILE A 447 1.52 7.32 -19.42
CA ILE A 447 2.82 7.24 -18.72
C ILE A 447 3.58 8.55 -18.85
N THR A 448 3.59 9.17 -20.03
CA THR A 448 4.27 10.45 -20.26
C THR A 448 3.64 11.56 -19.42
N ASN A 449 2.31 11.66 -19.41
CA ASN A 449 1.60 12.70 -18.67
C ASN A 449 1.68 12.55 -17.14
N HIS A 450 1.89 11.33 -16.65
CA HIS A 450 1.96 11.02 -15.22
C HIS A 450 3.36 10.59 -14.78
N TRP A 451 4.40 10.84 -15.58
CA TRP A 451 5.77 10.36 -15.31
C TRP A 451 6.24 10.76 -13.91
N ASP A 452 6.19 12.07 -13.61
CA ASP A 452 6.63 12.60 -12.32
C ASP A 452 5.91 11.95 -11.14
N GLN A 453 4.63 11.61 -11.32
CA GLN A 453 3.80 10.96 -10.30
C GLN A 453 4.12 9.47 -10.15
N LEU A 454 4.42 8.79 -11.25
CA LEU A 454 4.80 7.38 -11.26
C LEU A 454 6.22 7.16 -10.71
N THR A 455 7.10 8.14 -10.86
CA THR A 455 8.48 8.10 -10.35
C THR A 455 8.63 8.77 -8.99
N VAL A 456 7.56 9.13 -8.26
CA VAL A 456 7.71 9.70 -6.91
C VAL A 456 8.44 8.71 -6.00
N GLY A 457 9.55 9.15 -5.42
CA GLY A 457 10.46 8.31 -4.60
C GLY A 457 11.54 7.59 -5.40
N HIS A 458 11.46 7.61 -6.72
CA HIS A 458 12.42 7.05 -7.66
C HIS A 458 13.09 8.21 -8.40
N LEU A 459 14.39 8.45 -8.17
CA LEU A 459 15.14 9.51 -8.87
C LEU A 459 15.44 9.10 -10.33
N LEU A 460 14.38 8.83 -11.10
CA LEU A 460 14.42 8.29 -12.45
C LEU A 460 14.05 9.38 -13.47
N PRO A 461 15.02 9.91 -14.23
CA PRO A 461 14.75 10.88 -15.28
C PRO A 461 13.85 10.33 -16.39
N MET A 462 12.97 11.17 -16.93
CA MET A 462 12.15 10.81 -18.09
C MET A 462 12.99 10.83 -19.37
N THR A 463 12.95 9.74 -20.15
CA THR A 463 13.46 9.69 -21.52
C THR A 463 12.43 9.05 -22.44
N PRO A 464 12.42 9.35 -23.74
CA PRO A 464 11.50 8.71 -24.69
C PRO A 464 11.66 7.19 -24.75
N TRP A 465 12.87 6.67 -24.53
CA TRP A 465 13.12 5.24 -24.51
C TRP A 465 12.50 4.58 -23.27
N ARG A 466 12.58 5.22 -22.09
CA ARG A 466 11.98 4.67 -20.86
C ARG A 466 10.45 4.69 -20.89
N THR A 467 9.83 5.70 -21.49
CA THR A 467 8.36 5.75 -21.62
C THR A 467 7.86 4.66 -22.58
N ASP A 468 8.57 4.43 -23.69
CA ASP A 468 8.28 3.34 -24.63
C ASP A 468 8.51 1.97 -24.00
N LEU A 469 9.60 1.79 -23.27
CA LEU A 469 9.88 0.57 -22.52
C LEU A 469 8.80 0.28 -21.47
N ALA A 470 8.38 1.29 -20.70
CA ALA A 470 7.34 1.14 -19.70
C ALA A 470 6.02 0.69 -20.34
N SER A 471 5.65 1.30 -21.47
CA SER A 471 4.46 0.93 -22.24
C SER A 471 4.54 -0.52 -22.74
N THR A 472 5.68 -0.88 -23.31
CA THR A 472 5.96 -2.24 -23.80
C THR A 472 5.87 -3.28 -22.69
N LEU A 473 6.43 -3.00 -21.51
CA LEU A 473 6.40 -3.89 -20.36
C LEU A 473 4.97 -4.14 -19.85
N CYS A 474 4.16 -3.10 -19.75
CA CYS A 474 2.75 -3.20 -19.37
C CYS A 474 1.96 -4.08 -20.36
N ILE A 475 2.14 -3.85 -21.67
CA ILE A 475 1.40 -4.56 -22.73
C ILE A 475 1.82 -6.03 -22.83
N ALA A 476 3.13 -6.29 -22.77
CA ALA A 476 3.67 -7.63 -22.89
C ALA A 476 3.44 -8.49 -21.63
N SER A 477 3.49 -7.88 -20.44
CA SER A 477 3.42 -8.60 -19.17
C SER A 477 2.07 -8.47 -18.44
N GLY A 478 1.14 -7.64 -18.94
CA GLY A 478 -0.14 -7.38 -18.28
C GLY A 478 -0.01 -6.76 -16.89
N ILE A 479 1.07 -6.00 -16.65
CA ILE A 479 1.36 -5.37 -15.34
C ILE A 479 0.88 -3.92 -15.29
N SER A 480 0.66 -3.40 -14.09
CA SER A 480 0.33 -1.99 -13.86
C SER A 480 1.49 -1.06 -14.23
N THR A 481 1.18 0.22 -14.49
CA THR A 481 2.19 1.23 -14.85
C THR A 481 3.22 1.41 -13.74
N GLY A 482 2.79 1.44 -12.47
CA GLY A 482 3.69 1.54 -11.33
C GLY A 482 4.69 0.38 -11.28
N ARG A 483 4.25 -0.87 -11.51
CA ARG A 483 5.13 -2.04 -11.50
C ARG A 483 6.11 -2.06 -12.67
N ALA A 484 5.70 -1.53 -13.83
CA ALA A 484 6.60 -1.34 -14.95
C ALA A 484 7.71 -0.33 -14.61
N ILE A 485 7.35 0.80 -13.99
CA ILE A 485 8.31 1.82 -13.54
C ILE A 485 9.25 1.29 -12.45
N GLU A 486 8.75 0.53 -11.47
CA GLU A 486 9.59 -0.13 -10.46
C GLU A 486 10.63 -1.07 -11.10
N ARG A 487 10.23 -1.83 -12.12
CA ARG A 487 11.13 -2.72 -12.86
C ARG A 487 12.20 -1.93 -13.62
N ILE A 488 11.84 -0.84 -14.28
CA ILE A 488 12.79 0.06 -14.96
C ILE A 488 13.75 0.68 -13.94
N HIS A 489 13.23 1.18 -12.82
CA HIS A 489 14.04 1.74 -11.75
C HIS A 489 15.05 0.73 -11.19
N SER A 490 14.66 -0.54 -11.02
CA SER A 490 15.59 -1.59 -10.60
C SER A 490 16.77 -1.74 -11.56
N HIS A 491 16.52 -1.73 -12.88
CA HIS A 491 17.58 -1.80 -13.89
C HIS A 491 18.41 -0.52 -13.97
N TYR A 492 17.79 0.64 -13.78
CA TYR A 492 18.49 1.91 -13.69
C TYR A 492 19.49 1.93 -12.52
N GLU A 493 19.05 1.47 -11.34
CA GLU A 493 19.92 1.32 -10.15
C GLU A 493 21.05 0.31 -10.38
N GLU A 494 20.80 -0.78 -11.11
CA GLU A 494 21.85 -1.70 -11.53
C GLU A 494 22.90 -1.01 -12.40
N VAL A 495 22.50 -0.20 -13.38
CA VAL A 495 23.45 0.57 -14.20
C VAL A 495 24.20 1.60 -13.35
N LYS A 496 23.54 2.30 -12.44
CA LYS A 496 24.20 3.27 -11.54
C LYS A 496 25.20 2.62 -10.57
N LYS A 497 25.02 1.35 -10.20
CA LYS A 497 26.05 0.60 -9.45
C LYS A 497 27.35 0.44 -10.24
N LEU A 498 27.32 0.47 -11.58
CA LEU A 498 28.55 0.44 -12.39
C LEU A 498 29.42 1.69 -12.12
N GLU A 499 28.81 2.87 -12.00
CA GLU A 499 29.50 4.12 -11.66
C GLU A 499 30.21 4.03 -10.30
N VAL A 500 29.48 3.52 -9.29
CA VAL A 500 30.01 3.33 -7.92
C VAL A 500 31.13 2.30 -7.89
N ASN A 501 30.98 1.20 -8.62
CA ASN A 501 32.00 0.13 -8.69
C ASN A 501 33.26 0.59 -9.43
N PHE A 502 33.12 1.41 -10.47
CA PHE A 502 34.26 1.97 -11.17
C PHE A 502 35.07 2.89 -10.25
N PHE A 503 34.37 3.72 -9.47
CA PHE A 503 35.01 4.57 -8.47
C PHE A 503 35.70 3.77 -7.36
N SER A 504 35.02 2.78 -6.77
CA SER A 504 35.59 2.01 -5.67
C SER A 504 36.82 1.18 -6.08
N LYS A 505 36.84 0.67 -7.31
CA LYS A 505 37.92 -0.16 -7.84
C LYS A 505 39.10 0.65 -8.39
N PHE A 506 38.82 1.74 -9.10
CA PHE A 506 39.84 2.49 -9.85
C PHE A 506 40.09 3.90 -9.33
N GLY A 507 39.27 4.44 -8.41
CA GLY A 507 39.40 5.79 -7.87
C GLY A 507 39.11 6.88 -8.89
N MET A 508 38.24 6.59 -9.88
CA MET A 508 37.81 7.52 -10.93
C MET A 508 36.29 7.61 -10.93
N HIS A 509 35.75 8.82 -10.93
CA HIS A 509 34.32 9.06 -11.06
C HIS A 509 33.94 8.99 -12.53
N VAL A 510 33.26 7.92 -12.92
CA VAL A 510 32.63 7.77 -14.23
C VAL A 510 31.14 8.00 -14.06
N LEU A 511 30.58 8.93 -14.83
CA LEU A 511 29.15 9.23 -14.85
C LEU A 511 28.63 8.97 -16.26
N PHE A 512 27.56 8.18 -16.37
CA PHE A 512 26.86 7.97 -17.63
C PHE A 512 25.80 9.04 -17.82
N ASP A 513 25.72 9.60 -19.02
CA ASP A 513 24.54 10.39 -19.39
C ASP A 513 23.30 9.49 -19.55
N GLU A 514 22.12 10.10 -19.61
CA GLU A 514 20.87 9.33 -19.63
C GLU A 514 20.74 8.43 -20.87
N GLU A 515 21.28 8.85 -22.02
CA GLU A 515 21.27 8.02 -23.24
C GLU A 515 22.22 6.82 -23.14
N ALA A 516 23.37 6.98 -22.47
CA ALA A 516 24.29 5.88 -22.15
C ALA A 516 23.66 4.91 -21.16
N VAL A 517 22.99 5.42 -20.12
CA VAL A 517 22.25 4.59 -19.16
C VAL A 517 21.17 3.78 -19.88
N ASP A 518 20.38 4.42 -20.73
CA ASP A 518 19.34 3.76 -21.52
C ASP A 518 19.92 2.67 -22.44
N PHE A 519 21.04 2.95 -23.10
CA PHE A 519 21.74 1.96 -23.92
C PHE A 519 22.23 0.74 -23.11
N LEU A 520 22.76 0.96 -21.91
CA LEU A 520 23.19 -0.12 -21.03
C LEU A 520 22.00 -0.92 -20.50
N MET A 521 20.90 -0.26 -20.13
CA MET A 521 19.66 -0.94 -19.74
C MET A 521 19.10 -1.80 -20.88
N ASP A 522 19.12 -1.32 -22.13
CA ASP A 522 18.72 -2.09 -23.30
C ASP A 522 19.57 -3.36 -23.49
N GLN A 523 20.89 -3.28 -23.25
CA GLN A 523 21.76 -4.46 -23.30
C GLN A 523 21.36 -5.51 -22.24
N ILE A 524 20.96 -5.08 -21.04
CA ILE A 524 20.50 -5.98 -19.97
C ILE A 524 19.19 -6.65 -20.39
N LEU A 525 18.23 -5.87 -20.88
CA LEU A 525 16.86 -6.33 -21.16
C LEU A 525 16.76 -7.17 -22.44
N THR A 526 17.42 -6.74 -23.51
CA THR A 526 17.28 -7.32 -24.85
C THR A 526 18.35 -8.38 -25.11
N ALA A 527 19.60 -8.10 -24.75
CA ALA A 527 20.72 -9.02 -25.00
C ALA A 527 20.94 -10.02 -23.84
N GLY A 528 20.24 -9.86 -22.72
CA GLY A 528 20.40 -10.70 -21.53
C GLY A 528 21.77 -10.53 -20.88
N ALA A 529 22.44 -9.39 -21.12
CA ALA A 529 23.76 -9.12 -20.56
C ALA A 529 23.67 -9.00 -19.04
N THR A 530 24.58 -9.67 -18.35
CA THR A 530 24.67 -9.58 -16.89
C THR A 530 25.42 -8.32 -16.47
N PHE A 531 25.18 -7.88 -15.23
CA PHE A 531 25.91 -6.79 -14.61
C PHE A 531 27.44 -6.97 -14.70
N ASP A 532 27.93 -8.19 -14.44
CA ASP A 532 29.36 -8.49 -14.46
C ASP A 532 29.96 -8.42 -15.87
N GLU A 533 29.22 -8.87 -16.90
CA GLU A 533 29.64 -8.78 -18.29
C GLU A 533 29.73 -7.32 -18.75
N LEU A 534 28.73 -6.50 -18.43
CA LEU A 534 28.75 -5.07 -18.73
C LEU A 534 29.88 -4.35 -18.01
N PHE A 535 30.09 -4.64 -16.73
CA PHE A 535 31.18 -4.06 -15.96
C PHE A 535 32.54 -4.47 -16.52
N ALA A 536 32.73 -5.73 -16.90
CA ALA A 536 33.96 -6.22 -17.52
C ALA A 536 34.24 -5.54 -18.86
N LYS A 537 33.20 -5.36 -19.69
CA LYS A 537 33.30 -4.66 -20.97
C LYS A 537 33.69 -3.19 -20.79
N ILE A 538 32.96 -2.45 -19.96
CA ILE A 538 33.26 -1.03 -19.67
C ILE A 538 34.66 -0.87 -19.07
N THR A 539 35.06 -1.77 -18.17
CA THR A 539 36.41 -1.77 -17.61
C THR A 539 37.46 -1.97 -18.71
N GLY A 540 37.29 -2.99 -19.56
CA GLY A 540 38.21 -3.26 -20.67
C GLY A 540 38.32 -2.10 -21.66
N ASP A 541 37.20 -1.44 -21.95
CA ASP A 541 37.11 -0.37 -22.94
C ASP A 541 37.72 0.96 -22.43
N PHE A 542 37.55 1.29 -21.14
CA PHE A 542 37.86 2.64 -20.63
C PHE A 542 38.97 2.71 -19.57
N GLU A 543 39.26 1.65 -18.81
CA GLU A 543 40.16 1.72 -17.64
C GLU A 543 41.53 2.31 -17.98
N LEU A 544 42.18 1.77 -19.00
CA LEU A 544 43.54 2.14 -19.37
C LEU A 544 43.61 3.58 -19.90
N GLY A 545 42.68 3.96 -20.77
CA GLY A 545 42.61 5.30 -21.37
C GLY A 545 42.34 6.38 -20.32
N LEU A 546 41.35 6.16 -19.45
CA LEU A 546 41.00 7.10 -18.39
C LEU A 546 42.11 7.21 -17.33
N SER A 547 42.76 6.10 -16.98
CA SER A 547 43.90 6.10 -16.05
C SER A 547 45.07 6.93 -16.58
N LEU A 548 45.39 6.81 -17.87
CA LEU A 548 46.43 7.62 -18.51
C LEU A 548 46.10 9.12 -18.44
N ILE A 549 44.86 9.50 -18.75
CA ILE A 549 44.41 10.89 -18.68
C ILE A 549 44.52 11.39 -17.24
N ARG A 550 44.07 10.62 -16.25
CA ARG A 550 44.19 10.98 -14.84
C ARG A 550 45.64 11.22 -14.42
N GLU A 551 46.55 10.32 -14.76
CA GLU A 551 47.97 10.45 -14.41
C GLU A 551 48.62 11.71 -15.02
N LYS A 552 48.22 12.08 -16.23
CA LYS A 552 48.83 13.21 -16.95
C LYS A 552 48.17 14.56 -16.65
N THR A 553 46.87 14.57 -16.40
CA THR A 553 46.08 15.82 -16.29
C THR A 553 45.61 16.11 -14.86
N GLY A 554 45.55 15.08 -14.00
CA GLY A 554 44.94 15.14 -12.68
C GLY A 554 43.41 15.02 -12.69
N LYS A 555 42.77 14.87 -13.86
CA LYS A 555 41.31 14.75 -13.99
C LYS A 555 40.84 13.42 -13.43
N THR A 556 39.83 13.46 -12.55
CA THR A 556 39.27 12.27 -11.89
C THR A 556 37.80 12.03 -12.22
N HIS A 557 37.16 12.94 -12.96
CA HIS A 557 35.75 12.89 -13.32
C HIS A 557 35.60 12.80 -14.84
N PHE A 558 34.86 11.80 -15.31
CA PHE A 558 34.65 11.51 -16.72
C PHE A 558 33.17 11.28 -16.99
N PHE A 559 32.67 11.87 -18.08
CA PHE A 559 31.31 11.69 -18.55
C PHE A 559 31.35 10.77 -19.77
N ILE A 560 30.59 9.68 -19.72
CA ILE A 560 30.53 8.68 -20.78
C ILE A 560 29.17 8.79 -21.45
N THR A 561 29.18 9.15 -22.73
CA THR A 561 27.98 9.28 -23.55
C THR A 561 27.65 7.97 -24.25
N ARG A 562 26.46 7.87 -24.83
CA ARG A 562 26.06 6.72 -25.66
C ARG A 562 27.06 6.47 -26.80
N GLU A 563 27.51 7.52 -27.47
CA GLU A 563 28.50 7.43 -28.56
C GLU A 563 29.84 6.87 -28.06
N ALA A 564 30.26 7.27 -26.85
CA ALA A 564 31.46 6.72 -26.23
C ALA A 564 31.35 5.20 -26.00
N LEU A 565 30.20 4.70 -25.57
CA LEU A 565 29.96 3.25 -25.39
C LEU A 565 29.94 2.47 -26.71
N LEU A 566 29.54 3.11 -27.81
CA LEU A 566 29.54 2.50 -29.15
C LEU A 566 30.91 2.53 -29.81
N SER A 567 31.73 3.55 -29.53
CA SER A 567 33.07 3.72 -30.10
C SER A 567 34.09 4.21 -29.05
N PRO A 568 34.49 3.34 -28.10
CA PRO A 568 35.35 3.73 -26.98
C PRO A 568 36.72 4.25 -27.42
N GLU A 569 37.33 3.62 -28.42
CA GLU A 569 38.66 4.01 -28.92
C GLU A 569 38.65 5.45 -29.48
N THR A 570 37.66 5.78 -30.31
CA THR A 570 37.53 7.12 -30.91
C THR A 570 37.29 8.18 -29.85
N PHE A 571 36.41 7.89 -28.88
CA PHE A 571 36.15 8.78 -27.77
C PHE A 571 37.41 9.03 -26.92
N LEU A 572 38.15 7.98 -26.57
CA LEU A 572 39.38 8.11 -25.79
C LEU A 572 40.46 8.89 -26.55
N ASP A 573 40.62 8.64 -27.85
CA ASP A 573 41.56 9.37 -28.69
C ASP A 573 41.25 10.87 -28.75
N ASP A 574 39.99 11.24 -28.90
CA ASP A 574 39.57 12.65 -28.95
C ASP A 574 39.68 13.31 -27.57
N LEU A 575 39.32 12.60 -26.49
CA LEU A 575 39.50 13.09 -25.12
C LEU A 575 40.99 13.28 -24.77
N ILE A 576 41.86 12.38 -25.23
CA ILE A 576 43.32 12.51 -25.11
C ILE A 576 43.82 13.73 -25.88
N LYS A 577 43.38 13.93 -27.12
CA LYS A 577 43.77 15.10 -27.92
C LYS A 577 43.36 16.41 -27.24
N GLU A 578 42.12 16.52 -26.80
CA GLU A 578 41.62 17.73 -26.15
C GLU A 578 42.41 18.08 -24.88
N GLU A 579 42.62 17.10 -24.00
CA GLU A 579 43.19 17.34 -22.67
C GLU A 579 44.73 17.39 -22.66
N LEU A 580 45.40 16.65 -23.55
CA LEU A 580 46.86 16.60 -23.60
C LEU A 580 47.45 17.56 -24.64
N VAL A 581 46.78 17.83 -25.76
CA VAL A 581 47.28 18.79 -26.77
C VAL A 581 46.93 20.22 -26.36
N GLY A 582 45.77 20.47 -25.76
CA GLY A 582 45.34 21.81 -25.31
C GLY A 582 46.26 22.49 -24.28
N LYS A 583 46.99 21.70 -23.46
CA LYS A 583 48.01 22.24 -22.54
C LYS A 583 49.33 22.60 -23.21
N THR A 584 49.60 22.08 -24.41
CA THR A 584 50.89 22.30 -25.10
C THR A 584 50.97 23.71 -25.71
N ASP A 585 49.82 24.30 -26.08
CA ASP A 585 49.76 25.67 -26.62
C ASP A 585 49.74 26.77 -25.55
N ALA A 586 49.46 26.45 -24.28
CA ALA A 586 49.52 27.40 -23.16
C ALA A 586 50.95 27.61 -22.61
N ILE A 587 51.95 26.84 -23.06
CA ILE A 587 53.35 26.90 -22.60
C ILE A 587 54.27 27.49 -23.70
N ARG A 588 53.75 28.35 -24.58
CA ARG A 588 54.58 29.25 -25.40
C ARG A 588 54.58 30.65 -24.79
N LEU A 589 55.47 30.84 -23.81
CA LEU A 589 55.91 32.17 -23.37
C LEU A 589 56.38 32.98 -24.60
N PRO A 590 56.00 34.26 -24.75
CA PRO A 590 56.60 35.11 -25.77
C PRO A 590 58.07 35.33 -25.43
N ASP A 591 58.93 34.89 -26.34
CA ASP A 591 60.36 35.12 -26.31
C ASP A 591 60.64 36.62 -26.24
N ASN A 592 61.26 37.01 -25.14
CA ASN A 592 61.73 38.36 -24.91
C ASN A 592 63.11 38.50 -25.58
N THR A 593 63.21 39.10 -26.76
CA THR A 593 64.48 39.72 -27.21
C THR A 593 64.31 40.82 -28.27
N LYS A 594 64.84 42.00 -27.91
CA LYS A 594 65.41 43.09 -28.76
C LYS A 594 64.39 43.91 -29.58
N THR A 595 64.32 45.23 -29.51
CA THR A 595 65.34 46.28 -29.31
C THR A 595 64.65 47.56 -28.84
#